data_AF-L0DA52-F1
#
_entry.id   AF-L0DA52-F1
#
_cell.length_a   1.000
_cell.length_b   1.000
_cell.length_c   1.000
_cell.angle_alpha   90.00
_cell.angle_beta   90.00
_cell.angle_gamma   90.00
#
_symmetry.space_group_name_H-M   'P 1'
#
loop_
_entity.id
_entity.type
_entity.pdbx_description
1 polymer ?
#
loop_
_entity_poly.entity_id
_entity_poly.type
_entity_poly.pdbx_seq_one_letter_code
_entity_poly.pdbx_strand_id
1 'polypeptide(L)'
;MTMIAPKRPANPLLRWKTELVADLERVALRDRWGLALMILGWSHLATFVACQVLHSIGDRRNVHYLGLWALEFATNIWVIRRVAGRRWFCTTPLAGVLTRVWATFLILSFNAATLNSLTGFSIEWFKAVWATLSTFGFATTAYLVNPWYFVPAVQMYFTGLLMVLTPNWQYLIYGVSWWATFQGIGLILERRRHRAKPIEFEPAVLELRAVEEALADRR
;
A
#
# COMPACT_ATOMS: atom_id res chain seq x y z
N MET A 1 50.62 2.30 18.21
CA MET A 1 49.44 2.86 18.90
C MET A 1 48.46 3.30 17.81
N THR A 2 47.58 2.41 17.38
CA THR A 2 46.64 2.64 16.28
C THR A 2 45.50 3.51 16.80
N MET A 3 45.43 4.77 16.35
CA MET A 3 44.29 5.64 16.62
C MET A 3 43.04 5.01 16.00
N ILE A 4 42.20 4.38 16.84
CA ILE A 4 40.86 3.96 16.46
C ILE A 4 40.06 5.24 16.25
N ALA A 5 39.85 5.61 14.99
CA ALA A 5 39.01 6.74 14.64
C ALA A 5 37.63 6.57 15.32
N PRO A 6 37.11 7.59 16.01
CA PRO A 6 35.81 7.49 16.67
C PRO A 6 34.75 7.13 15.63
N LYS A 7 33.99 6.05 15.87
CA LYS A 7 32.82 5.68 15.06
C LYS A 7 31.94 6.91 14.95
N ARG A 8 31.81 7.46 13.73
CA ARG A 8 30.89 8.56 13.43
C ARG A 8 29.52 8.21 14.05
N PRO A 9 28.94 9.06 14.91
CA PRO A 9 27.62 8.77 15.46
C PRO A 9 26.65 8.59 14.29
N ALA A 10 25.91 7.47 14.30
CA ALA A 10 24.96 7.16 13.26
C ALA A 10 24.00 8.35 13.08
N ASN A 11 23.74 8.75 11.83
CA ASN A 11 22.85 9.87 11.53
C ASN A 11 21.51 9.68 12.27
N PRO A 12 21.12 10.59 13.19
CA PRO A 12 19.94 10.40 14.02
C PRO A 12 18.68 10.19 13.16
N LEU A 13 18.55 10.87 12.03
CA LEU A 13 17.41 10.71 11.11
C LEU A 13 17.34 9.30 10.52
N LEU A 14 18.48 8.69 10.21
CA LEU A 14 18.53 7.32 9.70
C LEU A 14 18.08 6.33 10.76
N ARG A 15 18.43 6.57 12.02
CA ARG A 15 17.97 5.75 13.16
C ARG A 15 16.45 5.84 13.32
N TRP A 16 15.88 7.05 13.37
CA TRP A 16 14.44 7.26 13.46
C TRP A 16 13.68 6.58 12.33
N LYS A 17 14.15 6.72 11.08
CA LYS A 17 13.56 6.04 9.92
C LYS A 17 13.58 4.52 10.10
N THR A 18 14.70 3.96 10.55
CA THR A 18 14.85 2.51 10.73
C THR A 18 13.87 1.99 11.79
N GLU A 19 13.70 2.71 12.89
CA GLU A 19 12.74 2.35 13.95
C GLU A 19 11.28 2.39 13.46
N LEU A 20 10.91 3.43 12.72
CA LEU A 20 9.56 3.56 12.12
C LEU A 20 9.25 2.46 11.11
N VAL A 21 10.23 2.09 10.28
CA VAL A 21 10.08 1.00 9.30
C VAL A 21 9.97 -0.34 10.01
N ALA A 22 10.78 -0.59 11.04
CA ALA A 22 10.73 -1.83 11.81
C ALA A 22 9.40 -1.99 12.58
N ASP A 23 8.80 -0.90 13.06
CA ASP A 23 7.48 -0.93 13.68
C ASP A 23 6.37 -1.25 12.65
N LEU A 24 6.41 -0.60 11.49
CA LEU A 24 5.48 -0.90 10.39
C LEU A 24 5.61 -2.36 9.93
N GLU A 25 6.82 -2.88 9.76
CA GLU A 25 7.05 -4.26 9.31
C GLU A 25 6.51 -5.26 10.35
N ARG A 26 6.70 -5.02 11.65
CA ARG A 26 6.13 -5.86 12.70
C ARG A 26 4.61 -5.94 12.62
N VAL A 27 3.92 -4.80 12.45
CA VAL A 27 2.47 -4.77 12.26
C VAL A 27 2.06 -5.46 10.96
N ALA A 28 2.80 -5.22 9.87
CA ALA A 28 2.53 -5.84 8.57
C ALA A 28 2.55 -7.37 8.63
N LEU A 29 3.53 -7.94 9.33
CA LEU A 29 3.69 -9.39 9.50
C LEU A 29 2.67 -9.98 10.48
N ARG A 30 2.30 -9.24 11.53
CA ARG A 30 1.28 -9.67 12.51
C ARG A 30 -0.10 -9.77 11.86
N ASP A 31 -0.54 -8.71 11.19
CA ASP A 31 -1.95 -8.53 10.78
C ASP A 31 -2.25 -9.01 9.36
N ARG A 32 -1.46 -9.97 8.85
CA ARG A 32 -1.63 -10.60 7.51
C ARG A 32 -1.84 -9.59 6.38
N TRP A 33 -1.07 -8.50 6.40
CA TRP A 33 -1.15 -7.46 5.37
C TRP A 33 -0.84 -8.01 3.97
N GLY A 34 -0.04 -9.06 3.87
CA GLY A 34 0.22 -9.72 2.60
C GLY A 34 -1.06 -10.26 1.96
N LEU A 35 -1.88 -11.00 2.73
CA LEU A 35 -3.21 -11.45 2.30
C LEU A 35 -4.13 -10.29 1.94
N ALA A 36 -4.16 -9.22 2.75
CA ALA A 36 -4.98 -8.05 2.45
C ALA A 36 -4.64 -7.48 1.06
N LEU A 37 -3.36 -7.24 0.78
CA LEU A 37 -2.90 -6.73 -0.51
C LEU A 37 -3.26 -7.68 -1.66
N MET A 38 -3.08 -8.99 -1.51
CA MET A 38 -3.45 -9.95 -2.55
C MET A 38 -4.95 -9.91 -2.88
N ILE A 39 -5.82 -9.77 -1.88
CA ILE A 39 -7.27 -9.61 -2.06
C ILE A 39 -7.58 -8.27 -2.76
N LEU A 40 -6.93 -7.18 -2.34
CA LEU A 40 -7.08 -5.88 -3.00
C LEU A 40 -6.65 -5.93 -4.47
N GLY A 41 -5.60 -6.67 -4.80
CA GLY A 41 -5.18 -6.91 -6.18
C GLY A 41 -6.28 -7.54 -7.04
N TRP A 42 -6.99 -8.54 -6.51
CA TRP A 42 -8.12 -9.16 -7.20
C TRP A 42 -9.34 -8.23 -7.30
N SER A 43 -9.64 -7.49 -6.23
CA SER A 43 -10.70 -6.47 -6.21
C SER A 43 -10.47 -5.42 -7.31
N HIS A 44 -9.24 -4.91 -7.40
CA HIS A 44 -8.86 -3.96 -8.45
C HIS A 44 -8.99 -4.56 -9.85
N LEU A 45 -8.44 -5.75 -10.08
CA LEU A 45 -8.52 -6.40 -11.38
C LEU A 45 -9.98 -6.58 -11.82
N ALA A 46 -10.85 -7.06 -10.93
CA ALA A 46 -12.27 -7.27 -11.22
C ALA A 46 -12.97 -5.96 -11.62
N THR A 47 -12.74 -4.88 -10.86
CA THR A 47 -13.30 -3.56 -11.17
C THR A 47 -12.81 -3.04 -12.52
N PHE A 48 -11.51 -3.15 -12.79
CA PHE A 48 -10.95 -2.67 -14.06
C PHE A 48 -11.35 -3.52 -15.26
N VAL A 49 -11.57 -4.83 -15.09
CA VAL A 49 -12.18 -5.69 -16.11
C VAL A 49 -13.61 -5.24 -16.37
N ALA A 50 -14.41 -4.96 -15.35
CA ALA A 50 -15.77 -4.44 -15.53
C ALA A 50 -15.77 -3.10 -16.28
N CYS A 51 -14.88 -2.17 -15.90
CA CYS A 51 -14.68 -0.92 -16.63
C CYS A 51 -14.28 -1.16 -18.10
N GLN A 52 -13.39 -2.12 -18.37
CA GLN A 52 -12.97 -2.47 -19.72
C GLN A 52 -14.13 -3.03 -20.55
N VAL A 53 -14.98 -3.89 -19.96
CA VAL A 53 -16.16 -4.43 -20.63
C VAL A 53 -17.14 -3.30 -20.98
N LEU A 54 -17.46 -2.43 -20.02
CA LEU A 54 -18.33 -1.27 -20.25
C LEU A 54 -17.79 -0.36 -21.36
N HIS A 55 -16.48 -0.10 -21.35
CA HIS A 55 -15.83 0.69 -22.39
C HIS A 55 -15.93 0.01 -23.77
N SER A 56 -15.73 -1.30 -23.83
CA SER A 56 -15.73 -2.08 -25.07
C SER A 56 -17.12 -2.20 -25.70
N ILE A 57 -18.19 -2.22 -24.89
CA ILE A 57 -19.58 -2.19 -25.39
C ILE A 57 -20.06 -0.77 -25.74
N GLY A 58 -19.18 0.24 -25.61
CA GLY A 58 -19.48 1.62 -25.95
C GLY A 58 -20.23 2.40 -24.87
N ASP A 59 -20.34 1.88 -23.64
CA ASP A 59 -20.96 2.64 -22.55
C ASP A 59 -20.01 3.74 -22.07
N ARG A 60 -20.34 4.99 -22.43
CA ARG A 60 -19.60 6.19 -22.05
C ARG A 60 -20.24 6.95 -20.89
N ARG A 61 -21.23 6.37 -20.22
CA ARG A 61 -21.90 7.03 -19.09
C ARG A 61 -21.00 7.01 -17.86
N ASN A 62 -20.53 8.18 -17.45
CA ASN A 62 -19.64 8.36 -16.30
C ASN A 62 -20.21 7.79 -14.99
N VAL A 63 -21.54 7.70 -14.85
CA VAL A 63 -22.19 7.22 -13.62
C VAL A 63 -21.88 5.75 -13.31
N HIS A 64 -21.73 4.90 -14.34
CA HIS A 64 -21.43 3.49 -14.14
C HIS A 64 -20.00 3.29 -13.64
N TYR A 65 -19.05 4.02 -14.23
CA TYR A 65 -17.66 4.01 -13.77
C TYR A 65 -17.53 4.56 -12.35
N LEU A 66 -18.20 5.67 -12.03
CA LEU A 66 -18.23 6.21 -10.66
C LEU A 66 -18.82 5.21 -9.66
N GLY A 67 -19.90 4.52 -10.02
CA GLY A 67 -20.50 3.47 -9.20
C GLY A 67 -19.53 2.31 -8.95
N LEU A 68 -18.83 1.84 -9.99
CA LEU A 68 -17.81 0.80 -9.87
C LEU A 68 -16.65 1.23 -8.96
N TRP A 69 -16.14 2.45 -9.12
CA TRP A 69 -15.04 2.96 -8.28
C TRP A 69 -15.47 3.17 -6.82
N ALA A 70 -16.70 3.65 -6.58
CA ALA A 70 -17.23 3.78 -5.23
C ALA A 70 -17.38 2.41 -4.56
N LEU A 71 -17.87 1.41 -5.30
CA LEU A 71 -17.98 0.03 -4.84
C LEU A 71 -16.61 -0.59 -4.55
N GLU A 72 -15.63 -0.40 -5.44
CA GLU A 72 -14.25 -0.85 -5.25
C GLU A 72 -13.63 -0.22 -4.00
N PHE A 73 -13.78 1.10 -3.83
CA PHE A 73 -13.27 1.81 -2.66
C PHE A 73 -13.89 1.28 -1.36
N ALA A 74 -15.21 1.09 -1.33
CA ALA A 74 -15.91 0.52 -0.18
C ALA A 74 -15.43 -0.92 0.11
N THR A 75 -15.27 -1.74 -0.92
CA THR A 75 -14.75 -3.11 -0.84
C THR A 75 -13.34 -3.12 -0.28
N ASN A 76 -12.46 -2.25 -0.77
CA ASN A 76 -11.07 -2.15 -0.34
C ASN A 76 -10.98 -1.73 1.14
N ILE A 77 -11.77 -0.73 1.57
CA ILE A 77 -11.87 -0.35 2.98
C ILE A 77 -12.35 -1.54 3.82
N TRP A 78 -13.39 -2.23 3.38
CA TRP A 78 -13.93 -3.38 4.09
C TRP A 78 -12.88 -4.48 4.25
N VAL A 79 -12.18 -4.86 3.19
CA VAL A 79 -11.09 -5.86 3.22
C VAL A 79 -10.01 -5.45 4.22
N ILE A 80 -9.49 -4.23 4.12
CA ILE A 80 -8.43 -3.77 5.02
C ILE A 80 -8.91 -3.76 6.47
N ARG A 81 -10.15 -3.32 6.73
CA ARG A 81 -10.71 -3.33 8.10
C ARG A 81 -10.92 -4.75 8.65
N ARG A 82 -11.22 -5.72 7.79
CA ARG A 82 -11.39 -7.12 8.18
C ARG A 82 -10.07 -7.83 8.45
N VAL A 83 -9.02 -7.48 7.71
CA VAL A 83 -7.71 -8.13 7.83
C VAL A 83 -6.78 -7.39 8.81
N ALA A 84 -6.60 -6.08 8.63
CA ALA A 84 -5.71 -5.24 9.44
C ALA A 84 -6.40 -4.57 10.64
N GLY A 85 -7.71 -4.76 10.81
CA GLY A 85 -8.49 -4.21 11.92
C GLY A 85 -9.01 -2.78 11.69
N ARG A 86 -9.94 -2.33 12.56
CA ARG A 86 -10.67 -1.06 12.37
C ARG A 86 -9.81 0.21 12.44
N ARG A 87 -8.67 0.19 13.14
CA ARG A 87 -7.77 1.33 13.37
C ARG A 87 -6.41 1.14 12.70
N TRP A 88 -6.37 0.35 11.63
CA TRP A 88 -5.13 -0.02 10.92
C TRP A 88 -4.24 1.18 10.58
N PHE A 89 -4.83 2.30 10.18
CA PHE A 89 -4.13 3.53 9.79
C PHE A 89 -3.48 4.29 10.96
N CYS A 90 -3.84 3.98 12.20
CA CYS A 90 -3.24 4.56 13.41
C CYS A 90 -2.36 3.56 14.17
N THR A 91 -2.10 2.38 13.59
CA THR A 91 -1.30 1.34 14.27
C THR A 91 0.15 1.77 14.46
N THR A 92 0.72 2.49 13.49
CA THR A 92 2.06 3.08 13.56
C THR A 92 2.04 4.47 12.93
N PRO A 93 2.95 5.39 13.30
CA PRO A 93 3.05 6.69 12.66
C PRO A 93 3.26 6.61 11.14
N LEU A 94 4.07 5.63 10.70
CA LEU A 94 4.36 5.43 9.29
C LEU A 94 3.14 4.89 8.52
N ALA A 95 2.33 4.02 9.12
CA ALA A 95 1.05 3.59 8.53
C ALA A 95 0.11 4.77 8.31
N GLY A 96 0.07 5.72 9.25
CA GLY A 96 -0.72 6.94 9.13
C GLY A 96 -0.24 7.85 8.00
N VAL A 97 1.07 8.02 7.85
CA VAL A 97 1.66 8.77 6.72
C VAL A 97 1.33 8.10 5.38
N LEU A 98 1.56 6.79 5.25
CA LEU A 98 1.24 6.06 4.02
C LEU A 98 -0.24 6.12 3.68
N THR A 99 -1.12 6.00 4.68
CA THR A 99 -2.57 6.14 4.48
C THR A 99 -2.92 7.49 3.88
N ARG A 100 -2.31 8.57 4.38
CA ARG A 100 -2.54 9.93 3.83
C ARG A 100 -2.03 10.06 2.41
N VAL A 101 -0.85 9.53 2.10
CA VAL A 101 -0.31 9.51 0.72
C VAL A 101 -1.28 8.83 -0.24
N TRP A 102 -1.78 7.65 0.11
CA TRP A 102 -2.73 6.90 -0.73
C TRP A 102 -4.14 7.51 -0.75
N ALA A 103 -4.59 8.13 0.34
CA ALA A 103 -5.83 8.89 0.35
C ALA A 103 -5.75 10.12 -0.57
N THR A 104 -4.63 10.85 -0.55
CA THR A 104 -4.38 11.96 -1.47
C THR A 104 -4.34 11.47 -2.92
N PHE A 105 -3.68 10.33 -3.20
CA PHE A 105 -3.73 9.69 -4.52
C PHE A 105 -5.18 9.46 -4.99
N LEU A 106 -6.06 8.95 -4.14
CA LEU A 106 -7.47 8.72 -4.50
C LEU A 106 -8.21 10.02 -4.77
N ILE A 107 -8.07 11.02 -3.89
CA ILE A 107 -8.69 12.34 -4.07
C ILE A 107 -8.28 12.95 -5.41
N LEU A 108 -6.98 12.95 -5.72
CA LEU A 108 -6.46 13.48 -6.98
C LEU A 108 -6.93 12.65 -8.19
N SER A 109 -7.06 11.33 -8.05
CA SER A 109 -7.54 10.45 -9.11
C SER A 109 -9.01 10.73 -9.47
N PHE A 110 -9.88 10.90 -8.47
CA PHE A 110 -11.27 11.29 -8.67
C PHE A 110 -11.39 12.72 -9.21
N ASN A 111 -10.53 13.64 -8.76
CA ASN A 111 -10.48 14.99 -9.28
C ASN A 111 -10.10 15.02 -10.76
N ALA A 112 -9.05 14.28 -11.17
CA ALA A 112 -8.63 14.20 -12.57
C ALA A 112 -9.74 13.62 -13.47
N ALA A 113 -10.43 12.56 -13.03
CA ALA A 113 -11.55 11.99 -13.78
C ALA A 113 -12.73 12.98 -13.89
N THR A 114 -13.05 13.68 -12.80
CA THR A 114 -14.09 14.73 -12.80
C THR A 114 -13.72 15.87 -13.76
N LEU A 115 -12.49 16.38 -13.70
CA LEU A 115 -12.02 17.44 -14.59
C LEU A 115 -12.03 17.01 -16.06
N ASN A 116 -11.60 15.78 -16.36
CA ASN A 116 -11.71 15.23 -17.70
C ASN A 116 -13.16 15.20 -18.20
N SER A 117 -14.09 14.73 -17.36
CA SER A 117 -15.52 14.75 -17.69
C SER A 117 -16.06 16.16 -17.90
N LEU A 118 -15.66 17.14 -17.09
CA LEU A 118 -16.17 18.51 -17.17
C LEU A 118 -15.59 19.29 -18.35
N THR A 119 -14.36 18.99 -18.76
CA THR A 119 -13.73 19.61 -19.93
C THR A 119 -14.35 19.13 -21.25
N GLY A 120 -15.03 17.98 -21.25
CA GLY A 120 -15.71 17.45 -22.44
C GLY A 120 -14.75 16.98 -23.55
N PHE A 121 -13.46 16.84 -23.25
CA PHE A 121 -12.49 16.30 -24.20
C PHE A 121 -12.79 14.83 -24.49
N SER A 122 -12.74 14.46 -25.77
CA SER A 122 -12.90 13.07 -26.20
C SER A 122 -11.75 12.17 -25.73
N ILE A 123 -10.60 12.76 -25.41
CA ILE A 123 -9.43 12.07 -24.92
C ILE A 123 -9.54 11.92 -23.39
N GLU A 124 -9.57 10.68 -22.92
CA GLU A 124 -9.63 10.30 -21.50
C GLU A 124 -8.25 10.42 -20.82
N TRP A 125 -7.68 11.63 -20.83
CA TRP A 125 -6.32 11.92 -20.33
C TRP A 125 -6.12 11.58 -18.85
N PHE A 126 -7.20 11.53 -18.06
CA PHE A 126 -7.14 11.18 -16.63
C PHE A 126 -6.54 9.79 -16.38
N LYS A 127 -6.70 8.85 -17.32
CA LYS A 127 -6.17 7.49 -17.21
C LYS A 127 -4.64 7.49 -17.19
N ALA A 128 -4.00 8.32 -18.01
CA ALA A 128 -2.55 8.49 -17.97
C ALA A 128 -2.10 9.19 -16.68
N VAL A 129 -2.87 10.17 -16.19
CA VAL A 129 -2.61 10.84 -14.91
C VAL A 129 -2.63 9.85 -13.74
N TRP A 130 -3.52 8.86 -13.75
CA TRP A 130 -3.55 7.81 -12.73
C TRP A 130 -2.24 7.01 -12.66
N ALA A 131 -1.65 6.65 -13.80
CA ALA A 131 -0.37 5.96 -13.83
C ALA A 131 0.77 6.81 -13.24
N THR A 132 0.78 8.12 -13.53
CA THR A 132 1.73 9.08 -12.93
C THR A 132 1.54 9.22 -11.43
N LEU A 133 0.28 9.33 -10.97
CA LEU A 133 -0.04 9.39 -9.54
C LEU A 133 0.36 8.10 -8.82
N SER A 134 0.17 6.93 -9.44
CA SER A 134 0.63 5.64 -8.88
C SER A 134 2.15 5.57 -8.81
N THR A 135 2.85 6.02 -9.86
CA THR A 135 4.32 6.14 -9.88
C THR A 135 4.80 6.97 -8.69
N PHE A 136 4.20 8.15 -8.48
CA PHE A 136 4.51 9.01 -7.34
C PHE A 136 4.22 8.35 -5.99
N GLY A 137 3.07 7.69 -5.84
CA GLY A 137 2.69 7.00 -4.61
C GLY A 137 3.67 5.88 -4.24
N PHE A 138 4.09 5.07 -5.21
CA PHE A 138 5.08 4.02 -5.00
C PHE A 138 6.49 4.57 -4.77
N ALA A 139 6.91 5.62 -5.50
CA ALA A 139 8.20 6.26 -5.27
C ALA A 139 8.28 6.87 -3.86
N THR A 140 7.19 7.49 -3.40
CA THR A 140 7.06 8.00 -2.02
C THR A 140 7.13 6.86 -1.01
N THR A 141 6.43 5.76 -1.27
CA THR A 141 6.50 4.55 -0.43
C THR A 141 7.93 3.99 -0.39
N ALA A 142 8.66 4.03 -1.50
CA ALA A 142 10.05 3.58 -1.58
C ALA A 142 10.99 4.44 -0.75
N TYR A 143 10.81 5.76 -0.83
CA TYR A 143 11.55 6.72 -0.04
C TYR A 143 11.30 6.54 1.47
N LEU A 144 10.05 6.31 1.86
CA LEU A 144 9.65 6.21 3.25
C LEU A 144 9.98 4.84 3.88
N VAL A 145 9.76 3.75 3.14
CA VAL A 145 9.79 2.38 3.69
C VAL A 145 11.03 1.63 3.22
N ASN A 146 11.13 1.35 1.92
CA ASN A 146 12.17 0.49 1.37
C ASN A 146 12.41 0.80 -0.12
N PRO A 147 13.66 1.00 -0.57
CA PRO A 147 13.98 1.24 -1.98
C PRO A 147 13.40 0.23 -2.98
N TRP A 148 13.12 -1.01 -2.56
CA TRP A 148 12.48 -2.02 -3.42
C TRP A 148 11.10 -1.62 -3.94
N TYR A 149 10.37 -0.73 -3.25
CA TYR A 149 9.11 -0.18 -3.76
C TYR A 149 9.32 0.77 -4.96
N PHE A 150 10.56 1.05 -5.36
CA PHE A 150 10.84 1.74 -6.61
C PHE A 150 10.53 0.87 -7.83
N VAL A 151 10.58 -0.46 -7.70
CA VAL A 151 10.20 -1.39 -8.77
C VAL A 151 8.75 -1.16 -9.24
N PRO A 152 7.72 -1.17 -8.36
CA PRO A 152 6.37 -0.85 -8.79
C PRO A 152 6.19 0.62 -9.23
N ALA A 153 7.02 1.55 -8.77
CA ALA A 153 7.00 2.92 -9.28
C ALA A 153 7.41 2.97 -10.77
N VAL A 154 8.55 2.35 -11.11
CA VAL A 154 9.01 2.22 -12.49
C VAL A 154 8.02 1.42 -13.34
N GLN A 155 7.44 0.35 -12.78
CA GLN A 155 6.38 -0.40 -13.45
C GLN A 155 5.21 0.52 -13.83
N MET A 156 4.69 1.32 -12.88
CA MET A 156 3.56 2.22 -13.13
C MET A 156 3.87 3.31 -14.15
N TYR A 157 5.12 3.76 -14.23
CA TYR A 157 5.57 4.66 -15.31
C TYR A 157 5.40 4.00 -16.68
N PHE A 158 5.90 2.77 -16.84
CA PHE A 158 5.76 2.02 -18.09
C PHE A 158 4.30 1.63 -18.37
N THR A 159 3.50 1.35 -17.35
CA THR A 159 2.04 1.17 -17.47
C THR A 159 1.40 2.37 -18.13
N GLY A 160 1.75 3.60 -17.72
CA GLY A 160 1.25 4.84 -18.32
C GLY A 160 1.61 4.97 -19.80
N LEU A 161 2.87 4.67 -20.16
CA LEU A 161 3.30 4.66 -21.56
C LEU A 161 2.52 3.62 -22.39
N LEU A 162 2.36 2.40 -21.87
CA LEU A 162 1.64 1.34 -22.54
C LEU A 162 0.15 1.70 -22.75
N MET A 163 -0.48 2.33 -21.75
CA MET A 163 -1.85 2.85 -21.84
C MET A 163 -2.01 3.89 -22.96
N VAL A 164 -1.00 4.74 -23.19
CA VAL A 164 -1.03 5.71 -24.30
C VAL A 164 -0.85 5.00 -25.65
N LEU A 165 0.03 3.99 -25.73
CA LEU A 165 0.25 3.22 -26.95
C LEU A 165 -0.92 2.31 -27.34
N THR A 166 -1.75 1.92 -26.37
CA THR A 166 -2.88 0.99 -26.56
C THR A 166 -4.16 1.53 -25.94
N PRO A 167 -4.73 2.61 -26.51
CA PRO A 167 -5.81 3.38 -25.88
C PRO A 167 -7.08 2.57 -25.60
N ASN A 168 -7.35 1.53 -26.41
CA ASN A 168 -8.53 0.68 -26.24
C ASN A 168 -8.46 -0.25 -25.02
N TRP A 169 -7.27 -0.45 -24.43
CA TRP A 169 -7.03 -1.45 -23.37
C TRP A 169 -6.61 -0.82 -22.04
N GLN A 170 -6.77 0.49 -21.90
CA GLN A 170 -6.22 1.27 -20.78
C GLN A 170 -6.68 0.78 -19.41
N TYR A 171 -7.97 0.44 -19.25
CA TYR A 171 -8.49 -0.06 -17.97
C TYR A 171 -7.88 -1.41 -17.63
N LEU A 172 -7.83 -2.34 -18.58
CA LEU A 172 -7.25 -3.66 -18.36
C LEU A 172 -5.77 -3.59 -18.02
N ILE A 173 -4.99 -2.80 -18.76
CA ILE A 173 -3.55 -2.63 -18.53
C ILE A 173 -3.29 -2.08 -17.12
N TYR A 174 -4.05 -1.07 -16.72
CA TYR A 174 -3.92 -0.47 -15.40
C TYR A 174 -4.33 -1.44 -14.28
N GLY A 175 -5.43 -2.17 -14.47
CA GLY A 175 -5.90 -3.20 -13.53
C GLY A 175 -4.92 -4.34 -13.35
N VAL A 176 -4.37 -4.89 -14.45
CA VAL A 176 -3.33 -5.92 -14.41
C VAL A 176 -2.07 -5.42 -13.72
N SER A 177 -1.68 -4.16 -13.95
CA SER A 177 -0.50 -3.57 -13.32
C SER A 177 -0.66 -3.45 -11.80
N TRP A 178 -1.82 -2.98 -11.33
CA TRP A 178 -2.14 -2.93 -9.90
C TRP A 178 -2.21 -4.31 -9.27
N TRP A 179 -2.86 -5.26 -9.95
CA TRP A 179 -2.90 -6.65 -9.53
C TRP A 179 -1.49 -7.22 -9.36
N ALA A 180 -0.63 -7.10 -10.37
CA ALA A 180 0.73 -7.61 -10.34
C ALA A 180 1.53 -7.01 -9.17
N THR A 181 1.43 -5.69 -8.96
CA THR A 181 2.07 -5.01 -7.84
C THR A 181 1.60 -5.54 -6.50
N PHE A 182 0.29 -5.65 -6.30
CA PHE A 182 -0.27 -6.12 -5.05
C PHE A 182 0.00 -7.60 -4.78
N GLN A 183 -0.04 -8.46 -5.80
CA GLN A 183 0.38 -9.85 -5.65
C GLN A 183 1.87 -9.94 -5.31
N GLY A 184 2.73 -9.18 -5.98
CA GLY A 184 4.16 -9.17 -5.72
C GLY A 184 4.49 -8.77 -4.29
N ILE A 185 3.98 -7.62 -3.83
CA ILE A 185 4.19 -7.16 -2.45
C ILE A 185 3.55 -8.13 -1.45
N GLY A 186 2.32 -8.56 -1.72
CA GLY A 186 1.56 -9.44 -0.83
C GLY A 186 2.25 -10.79 -0.60
N LEU A 187 2.71 -11.43 -1.68
CA LEU A 187 3.47 -12.69 -1.62
C LEU A 187 4.80 -12.53 -0.89
N ILE A 188 5.51 -11.43 -1.08
CA ILE A 188 6.75 -11.17 -0.34
C ILE A 188 6.47 -11.07 1.16
N LEU A 189 5.43 -10.33 1.57
CA LEU A 189 5.05 -10.19 2.97
C LEU A 189 4.62 -11.52 3.58
N GLU A 190 3.79 -12.32 2.90
CA GLU A 190 3.39 -13.64 3.41
C GLU A 190 4.60 -14.59 3.50
N ARG A 191 5.49 -14.59 2.51
CA ARG A 191 6.74 -15.38 2.56
C ARG A 191 7.63 -14.98 3.74
N ARG A 192 7.75 -13.68 4.01
CA ARG A 192 8.49 -13.18 5.19
C ARG A 192 7.81 -13.59 6.48
N ARG A 193 6.49 -13.51 6.55
CA ARG A 193 5.69 -13.93 7.70
C ARG A 193 5.89 -15.41 8.02
N HIS A 194 5.88 -16.27 7.01
CA HIS A 194 6.12 -17.72 7.19
C HIS A 194 7.56 -18.05 7.60
N ARG A 195 8.54 -17.21 7.22
CA ARG A 195 9.95 -17.38 7.59
C ARG A 195 10.28 -16.77 8.96
N ALA A 196 9.52 -15.78 9.40
CA ALA A 196 9.64 -15.25 10.74
C ALA A 196 9.23 -16.35 11.71
N LYS A 197 10.14 -16.74 12.62
CA LYS A 197 9.80 -17.65 13.71
C LYS A 197 8.59 -17.07 14.45
N PRO A 198 7.59 -17.88 14.83
CA PRO A 198 6.54 -17.39 15.72
C PRO A 198 7.24 -16.80 16.93
N ILE A 199 6.99 -15.51 17.18
CA ILE A 199 7.39 -14.89 18.43
C ILE A 199 6.56 -15.65 19.47
N GLU A 200 7.17 -16.62 20.15
CA GLU A 200 6.67 -17.08 21.43
C GLU A 200 6.61 -15.82 22.28
N PHE A 201 5.40 -15.28 22.44
CA PHE A 201 5.14 -14.37 23.52
C PHE A 201 5.32 -15.20 24.78
N GLU A 202 6.56 -15.24 25.27
CA GLU A 202 6.83 -15.67 26.63
C GLU A 202 5.99 -14.73 27.49
N PRO A 203 4.91 -15.24 28.12
CA PRO A 203 3.96 -14.39 28.78
C PRO A 203 4.74 -13.68 29.89
N ALA A 204 4.61 -12.36 29.97
CA ALA A 204 5.14 -11.50 31.04
C ALA A 204 4.70 -11.93 32.47
N VAL A 205 3.99 -13.05 32.58
CA VAL A 205 3.67 -13.80 33.80
C VAL A 205 4.93 -14.22 34.57
N LEU A 206 6.08 -14.44 33.90
CA LEU A 206 7.33 -14.72 34.63
C LEU A 206 7.94 -13.47 35.28
N GLU A 207 7.87 -12.31 34.63
CA GLU A 207 8.32 -11.05 35.25
C GLU A 207 7.37 -10.57 36.36
N LEU A 208 6.05 -10.73 36.19
CA LEU A 208 5.08 -10.42 37.23
C LEU A 208 5.21 -11.33 38.46
N ARG A 209 5.43 -12.64 38.28
CA ARG A 209 5.72 -13.54 39.41
C ARG A 209 7.03 -13.22 40.09
N ALA A 210 8.09 -12.92 39.33
CA ALA A 210 9.38 -12.55 39.92
C ALA A 210 9.30 -11.23 40.71
N VAL A 211 8.49 -10.28 40.25
CA VAL A 211 8.21 -9.02 40.97
C VAL A 211 7.32 -9.26 42.19
N GLU A 212 6.31 -10.11 42.10
CA GLU A 212 5.46 -10.47 43.24
C GLU A 212 6.23 -11.24 44.33
N GLU A 213 7.08 -12.21 43.95
CA GLU A 213 7.95 -12.95 44.88
C GLU A 213 9.00 -12.02 45.52
N ALA A 214 9.63 -11.13 44.76
CA ALA A 214 10.57 -10.14 45.30
C ALA A 214 9.92 -9.10 46.23
N LEU A 215 8.62 -8.84 46.08
CA LEU A 215 7.85 -7.97 46.97
C LEU A 215 7.34 -8.71 48.22
N ALA A 216 7.16 -10.03 48.15
CA ALA A 216 6.77 -10.87 49.28
C ALA A 216 7.93 -11.06 50.28
N ASP A 217 9.16 -11.24 49.80
CA ASP A 217 10.38 -11.38 50.64
C ASP A 217 10.78 -10.10 51.39
N ARG A 218 10.14 -8.96 51.09
CA ARG A 218 10.38 -7.67 51.75
C ARG A 218 9.39 -7.31 52.86
N ARG A 219 8.44 -8.20 53.18
CA ARG A 219 7.48 -8.04 54.28
C ARG A 219 7.81 -8.96 55.44
#